data_AF-A0A165YB58-F1
#
_entry.id   AF-A0A165YB58-F1
#
_cell.length_a   1.000
_cell.length_b   1.000
_cell.length_c   1.000
_cell.angle_alpha   90.00
_cell.angle_beta   90.00
_cell.angle_gamma   90.00
#
_symmetry.space_group_name_H-M   'P 1'
#
loop_
_entity.id
_entity.type
_entity.pdbx_description
1 polymer ?
#
loop_
_entity_poly.entity_id
_entity_poly.type
_entity_poly.pdbx_seq_one_letter_code
_entity_poly.pdbx_strand_id
1 'polypeptide(L)'
;MADSWDVRHNTADLEHVQVRISSSVLELILIIEQVDWFVPVLDLATMPWLVIQGNFQQGRRDYKTFFAHLERSMTADASAWGYTKTLPWQPVPSLHPLVVHLMGNGDEKKLEIPKSLMDTGMVKIWKNLRYGDFYEKIAGVDVVVPAFNPGGGYYTDQASSTVVIAVECNTPVLVSNRVLAAYTYLDPSLTIIRPSALNEVDALKILRTNTLPSSNWSSINAPPSAWTLPATAALPSAGNQEVKDSGIWSAEIPPRERAKELWTEIDALWHGGWRRDERAMERAKRGIWKVGEEFAKRLLQGS
;
A
#
# COMPACT_ATOMS: atom_id res chain seq x y z
N MET A 1 7.58 -12.24 0.78
CA MET A 1 7.73 -11.42 2.01
C MET A 1 7.78 -9.97 1.58
N ALA A 2 7.23 -9.06 2.39
CA ALA A 2 6.33 -7.99 1.94
C ALA A 2 6.89 -6.86 1.05
N ASP A 3 8.18 -6.85 0.69
CA ASP A 3 8.68 -5.97 -0.37
C ASP A 3 9.74 -6.63 -1.28
N SER A 4 10.16 -7.88 -1.05
CA SER A 4 11.20 -8.56 -1.84
C SER A 4 11.12 -10.09 -1.74
N TRP A 5 11.61 -10.78 -2.78
CA TRP A 5 11.81 -12.23 -2.78
C TRP A 5 13.19 -12.64 -2.21
N ASP A 6 14.11 -11.68 -2.05
CA ASP A 6 15.47 -11.92 -1.56
C ASP A 6 15.56 -11.67 -0.04
N VAL A 7 15.95 -12.71 0.70
CA VAL A 7 16.05 -12.71 2.16
C VAL A 7 17.00 -11.64 2.71
N ARG A 8 18.02 -11.24 1.94
CA ARG A 8 18.96 -10.18 2.35
C ARG A 8 18.27 -8.82 2.45
N HIS A 9 17.22 -8.59 1.67
CA HIS A 9 16.44 -7.36 1.67
C HIS A 9 15.29 -7.39 2.69
N ASN A 10 15.19 -8.46 3.50
CA ASN A 10 14.17 -8.57 4.54
C ASN A 10 14.56 -7.83 5.84
N THR A 11 15.86 -7.54 6.01
CA THR A 11 16.42 -6.80 7.16
C THR A 11 17.51 -5.80 6.76
N ALA A 12 17.87 -5.69 5.46
CA ALA A 12 18.83 -4.70 5.00
C ALA A 12 18.18 -3.32 4.92
N ASP A 13 18.02 -2.70 6.08
CA ASP A 13 18.07 -1.26 6.14
C ASP A 13 19.50 -0.83 5.78
N LEU A 14 19.61 -0.01 4.74
CA LEU A 14 20.71 0.93 4.51
C LEU A 14 22.07 0.42 4.03
N GLU A 15 22.15 -0.53 3.09
CA GLU A 15 23.39 -0.67 2.30
C GLU A 15 23.10 -0.86 0.81
N HIS A 16 23.34 0.20 0.03
CA HIS A 16 23.39 0.27 -1.44
C HIS A 16 22.08 0.43 -2.22
N VAL A 17 21.46 1.61 -2.15
CA VAL A 17 20.70 2.15 -3.29
C VAL A 17 20.85 3.67 -3.36
N GLN A 18 21.79 4.18 -4.17
CA GLN A 18 21.73 5.55 -4.66
C GLN A 18 21.00 5.53 -6.00
N VAL A 19 19.74 5.96 -6.01
CA VAL A 19 19.03 6.24 -7.26
C VAL A 19 18.71 7.73 -7.27
N ARG A 20 19.37 8.47 -8.17
CA ARG A 20 18.98 9.83 -8.52
C ARG A 20 17.86 9.75 -9.54
N ILE A 21 16.61 9.88 -9.10
CA ILE A 21 15.49 10.08 -10.02
C ILE A 21 15.28 11.59 -10.15
N SER A 22 15.63 12.14 -11.32
CA SER A 22 15.18 13.48 -11.73
C SER A 22 13.92 13.32 -12.56
N SER A 23 12.75 13.62 -11.99
CA SER A 23 11.53 13.82 -12.77
C SER A 23 11.32 15.31 -13.01
N SER A 24 11.23 15.73 -14.26
CA SER A 24 10.91 17.11 -14.62
C SER A 24 9.43 17.40 -14.32
N VAL A 25 9.16 18.00 -13.15
CA VAL A 25 7.83 18.50 -12.75
C VAL A 25 7.65 19.90 -13.33
N LEU A 26 7.47 20.00 -14.64
CA LEU A 26 7.22 21.26 -15.33
C LEU A 26 6.03 21.07 -16.26
N GLU A 27 4.82 21.16 -15.70
CA GLU A 27 3.56 21.58 -16.36
C GLU A 27 2.31 21.52 -15.44
N LEU A 28 2.37 22.08 -14.21
CA LEU A 28 1.21 22.08 -13.28
C LEU A 28 0.93 23.44 -12.59
N ILE A 29 1.49 24.53 -13.10
CA ILE A 29 1.49 25.84 -12.42
C ILE A 29 0.13 26.58 -12.41
N LEU A 30 -0.93 26.10 -13.07
CA LEU A 30 -2.10 26.98 -13.33
C LEU A 30 -3.45 26.64 -12.68
N ILE A 31 -3.57 25.64 -11.79
CA ILE A 31 -4.90 25.22 -11.29
C ILE A 31 -5.09 25.31 -9.76
N ILE A 32 -4.05 25.56 -8.97
CA ILE A 32 -4.13 25.34 -7.50
C ILE A 32 -4.64 26.57 -6.69
N GLU A 33 -4.78 27.77 -7.27
CA GLU A 33 -5.10 28.98 -6.48
C GLU A 33 -6.57 29.21 -6.10
N GLN A 34 -7.51 28.30 -6.38
CA GLN A 34 -8.95 28.62 -6.24
C GLN A 34 -9.83 27.64 -5.44
N VAL A 35 -9.26 26.75 -4.61
CA VAL A 35 -10.12 25.82 -3.84
C VAL A 35 -9.79 25.83 -2.35
N ASP A 36 -10.71 26.37 -1.56
CA ASP A 36 -10.75 26.23 -0.10
C ASP A 36 -11.15 24.78 0.25
N TRP A 37 -10.16 23.92 0.45
CA TRP A 37 -10.39 22.56 0.94
C TRP A 37 -10.46 22.56 2.47
N PHE A 38 -11.68 22.53 3.02
CA PHE A 38 -11.89 22.17 4.42
C PHE A 38 -11.90 20.64 4.53
N VAL A 39 -10.81 20.05 5.03
CA VAL A 39 -10.70 18.61 5.29
C VAL A 39 -10.59 18.40 6.80
N PRO A 40 -11.52 17.67 7.43
CA PRO A 40 -11.47 17.43 8.87
C PRO A 40 -10.24 16.59 9.26
N VAL A 41 -9.77 16.77 10.50
CA VAL A 41 -8.71 15.96 11.10
C VAL A 41 -9.13 14.49 11.04
N LEU A 42 -8.43 13.71 10.22
CA LEU A 42 -8.80 12.33 9.95
C LEU A 42 -8.33 11.40 11.08
N ASP A 43 -9.26 10.67 11.67
CA ASP A 43 -8.96 9.55 12.56
C ASP A 43 -8.89 8.26 11.73
N LEU A 44 -7.68 7.67 11.63
CA LEU A 44 -7.45 6.44 10.89
C LEU A 44 -8.28 5.26 11.41
N ALA A 45 -8.80 5.32 12.63
CA ALA A 45 -9.76 4.34 13.15
C ALA A 45 -11.04 4.25 12.30
N THR A 46 -11.37 5.30 11.54
CA THR A 46 -12.54 5.32 10.67
C THR A 46 -12.23 5.06 9.20
N MET A 47 -10.96 5.18 8.77
CA MET A 47 -10.42 5.17 7.39
C MET A 47 -11.28 4.41 6.36
N PRO A 48 -12.38 4.99 5.84
CA PRO A 48 -13.33 4.24 5.04
C PRO A 48 -12.80 3.92 3.64
N TRP A 49 -11.90 4.70 3.07
CA TRP A 49 -11.56 4.67 1.66
C TRP A 49 -10.06 4.63 1.42
N LEU A 50 -9.62 3.63 0.64
CA LEU A 50 -8.27 3.57 0.13
C LEU A 50 -8.27 3.55 -1.39
N VAL A 51 -7.16 3.97 -1.99
CA VAL A 51 -6.96 3.89 -3.45
C VAL A 51 -5.72 3.08 -3.80
N ILE A 52 -5.84 2.24 -4.83
CA ILE A 52 -4.70 1.68 -5.56
C ILE A 52 -4.83 2.18 -6.99
N GLN A 53 -3.90 3.04 -7.40
CA GLN A 53 -3.93 3.71 -8.69
C GLN A 53 -2.86 3.15 -9.62
N GLY A 54 -3.21 2.73 -10.83
CA GLY A 54 -2.26 2.40 -11.90
C GLY A 54 -2.83 1.45 -12.94
N ASN A 55 -2.08 1.18 -14.00
CA ASN A 55 -2.50 0.22 -15.02
C ASN A 55 -2.72 -1.16 -14.40
N PHE A 56 -3.76 -1.85 -14.86
CA PHE A 56 -4.16 -3.19 -14.41
C PHE A 56 -3.19 -4.25 -14.94
N GLN A 57 -1.98 -4.24 -14.39
CA GLN A 57 -0.84 -5.04 -14.80
C GLN A 57 -0.14 -5.61 -13.56
N GLN A 58 -0.26 -6.93 -13.39
CA GLN A 58 0.31 -7.64 -12.24
C GLN A 58 1.83 -7.50 -12.12
N GLY A 59 2.54 -7.32 -13.25
CA GLY A 59 3.98 -7.10 -13.26
C GLY A 59 4.43 -5.75 -12.69
N ARG A 60 3.51 -4.77 -12.60
CA ARG A 60 3.78 -3.44 -12.05
C ARG A 60 3.27 -3.32 -10.62
N ARG A 61 2.08 -3.86 -10.36
CA ARG A 61 1.46 -3.86 -9.03
C ARG A 61 1.02 -5.23 -8.64
N ASP A 62 1.22 -5.57 -7.38
CA ASP A 62 0.89 -6.88 -6.86
C ASP A 62 -0.58 -6.97 -6.42
N TYR A 63 -1.51 -6.78 -7.38
CA TYR A 63 -2.95 -6.82 -7.11
C TYR A 63 -3.38 -8.18 -6.55
N LYS A 64 -2.94 -9.28 -7.18
CA LYS A 64 -3.22 -10.64 -6.74
C LYS A 64 -2.88 -10.87 -5.27
N THR A 65 -1.65 -10.58 -4.84
CA THR A 65 -1.24 -10.81 -3.45
C THR A 65 -1.98 -9.88 -2.50
N PHE A 66 -2.15 -8.60 -2.86
CA PHE A 66 -2.90 -7.64 -2.05
C PHE A 66 -4.33 -8.13 -1.78
N PHE A 67 -5.07 -8.52 -2.82
CA PHE A 67 -6.44 -8.97 -2.67
C PHE A 67 -6.57 -10.34 -1.99
N ALA A 68 -5.62 -11.25 -2.20
CA ALA A 68 -5.57 -12.51 -1.46
C ALA A 68 -5.36 -12.29 0.05
N HIS A 69 -4.50 -11.34 0.43
CA HIS A 69 -4.34 -10.94 1.83
C HIS A 69 -5.60 -10.27 2.40
N LEU A 70 -6.26 -9.42 1.61
CA LEU A 70 -7.51 -8.76 2.02
C LEU A 70 -8.64 -9.77 2.25
N GLU A 71 -8.84 -10.72 1.34
CA GLU A 71 -9.84 -11.78 1.50
C GLU A 71 -9.55 -12.67 2.72
N ARG A 72 -8.28 -13.03 2.94
CA ARG A 72 -7.88 -13.76 4.14
C ARG A 72 -8.19 -12.98 5.41
N SER A 73 -7.88 -11.68 5.42
CA SER A 73 -8.14 -10.81 6.57
C SER A 73 -9.64 -10.64 6.84
N MET A 74 -10.45 -10.54 5.78
CA MET A 74 -11.92 -10.55 5.85
C MET A 74 -12.47 -11.86 6.40
N THR A 75 -11.92 -12.99 5.98
CA THR A 75 -12.32 -14.31 6.48
C THR A 75 -12.00 -14.48 7.96
N ALA A 76 -10.86 -13.94 8.41
CA ALA A 76 -10.47 -14.00 9.82
C ALA A 76 -11.29 -13.06 10.70
N ASP A 77 -11.53 -11.83 10.26
CA ASP A 77 -12.26 -10.81 11.01
C ASP A 77 -12.84 -9.72 10.09
N ALA A 78 -14.00 -10.01 9.50
CA ALA A 78 -14.71 -9.05 8.65
C ALA A 78 -15.15 -7.78 9.39
N SER A 79 -15.36 -7.85 10.71
CA SER A 79 -15.75 -6.67 11.51
C SER A 79 -14.66 -5.60 11.56
N ALA A 80 -13.37 -5.98 11.52
CA ALA A 80 -12.26 -5.04 11.41
C ALA A 80 -12.33 -4.14 10.16
N TRP A 81 -12.99 -4.64 9.12
CA TRP A 81 -13.15 -3.96 7.84
C TRP A 81 -14.52 -3.30 7.70
N GLY A 82 -15.36 -3.37 8.73
CA GLY A 82 -16.71 -2.83 8.75
C GLY A 82 -17.76 -3.67 8.04
N TYR A 83 -17.58 -5.00 8.03
CA TYR A 83 -18.50 -5.95 7.41
C TYR A 83 -19.06 -6.98 8.41
N THR A 84 -20.15 -7.64 8.04
CA THR A 84 -20.73 -8.76 8.82
C THR A 84 -19.75 -9.93 8.94
N LYS A 85 -19.77 -10.66 10.05
CA LYS A 85 -18.84 -11.79 10.31
C LYS A 85 -19.09 -13.03 9.46
N THR A 86 -20.28 -13.14 8.87
CA THR A 86 -20.72 -14.30 8.08
C THR A 86 -20.83 -13.95 6.61
N LEU A 87 -20.58 -14.94 5.75
CA LEU A 87 -20.84 -14.84 4.32
C LEU A 87 -22.34 -14.88 4.00
N PRO A 88 -22.80 -14.18 2.94
CA PRO A 88 -22.05 -13.16 2.21
C PRO A 88 -21.75 -11.95 3.10
N TRP A 89 -20.54 -11.40 3.01
CA TRP A 89 -20.18 -10.21 3.80
C TRP A 89 -21.01 -9.01 3.35
N GLN A 90 -21.64 -8.32 4.31
CA GLN A 90 -22.44 -7.13 4.04
C GLN A 90 -21.84 -5.93 4.77
N PRO A 91 -21.82 -4.73 4.16
CA PRO A 91 -21.30 -3.54 4.80
C PRO A 91 -22.17 -3.15 6.00
N VAL A 92 -21.54 -2.84 7.13
CA VAL A 92 -22.19 -2.36 8.36
C VAL A 92 -21.86 -0.88 8.52
N PRO A 93 -22.79 0.06 8.20
CA PRO A 93 -22.48 1.50 8.16
C PRO A 93 -21.89 2.07 9.45
N SER A 94 -22.35 1.58 10.61
CA SER A 94 -21.85 2.00 11.92
C SER A 94 -20.40 1.58 12.21
N LEU A 95 -19.80 0.73 11.36
CA LEU A 95 -18.42 0.27 11.46
C LEU A 95 -17.53 0.85 10.35
N HIS A 96 -18.02 1.85 9.60
CA HIS A 96 -17.28 2.52 8.51
C HIS A 96 -16.63 1.51 7.53
N PRO A 97 -17.46 0.85 6.70
CA PRO A 97 -17.00 -0.22 5.79
C PRO A 97 -15.88 0.27 4.87
N LEU A 98 -14.80 -0.50 4.80
CA LEU A 98 -13.69 -0.20 3.89
C LEU A 98 -14.13 -0.33 2.44
N VAL A 99 -13.76 0.65 1.62
CA VAL A 99 -13.89 0.60 0.15
C VAL A 99 -12.53 0.78 -0.50
N VAL A 100 -12.18 -0.15 -1.37
CA VAL A 100 -10.97 -0.13 -2.20
C VAL A 100 -11.30 0.46 -3.56
N HIS A 101 -10.82 1.66 -3.83
CA HIS A 101 -10.91 2.30 -5.14
C HIS A 101 -9.75 1.85 -6.02
N LEU A 102 -10.02 1.00 -7.01
CA LEU A 102 -9.06 0.65 -8.05
C LEU A 102 -9.18 1.64 -9.21
N MET A 103 -8.16 2.47 -9.42
CA MET A 103 -8.17 3.52 -10.44
C MET A 103 -7.14 3.23 -11.52
N GLY A 104 -7.57 3.01 -12.75
CA GLY A 104 -6.64 2.76 -13.84
C GLY A 104 -7.27 2.15 -15.07
N ASN A 105 -6.42 1.69 -15.98
CA ASN A 105 -6.85 1.11 -17.25
C ASN A 105 -6.23 -0.27 -17.46
N GLY A 106 -6.92 -1.12 -18.22
CA GLY A 106 -6.50 -2.47 -18.55
C GLY A 106 -7.62 -3.49 -18.36
N ASP A 107 -7.23 -4.76 -18.33
CA ASP A 107 -8.15 -5.88 -18.19
C ASP A 107 -8.26 -6.29 -16.71
N GLU A 108 -9.38 -5.94 -16.09
CA GLU A 108 -9.67 -6.24 -14.68
C GLU A 108 -9.73 -7.75 -14.38
N LYS A 109 -10.02 -8.59 -15.39
CA LYS A 109 -10.05 -10.05 -15.21
C LYS A 109 -8.67 -10.61 -14.90
N LYS A 110 -7.60 -9.90 -15.30
CA LYS A 110 -6.20 -10.29 -15.02
C LYS A 110 -5.72 -9.89 -13.63
N LEU A 111 -6.54 -9.17 -12.87
CA LEU A 111 -6.19 -8.75 -11.51
C LEU A 111 -6.43 -9.85 -10.47
N GLU A 112 -7.12 -10.93 -10.86
CA GLU A 112 -7.43 -12.07 -9.98
C GLU A 112 -8.09 -11.65 -8.65
N ILE A 113 -8.95 -10.62 -8.69
CA ILE A 113 -9.69 -10.15 -7.50
C ILE A 113 -10.69 -11.24 -7.08
N PRO A 114 -10.64 -11.72 -5.82
CA PRO A 114 -11.58 -12.72 -5.35
C PRO A 114 -13.03 -12.27 -5.53
N LYS A 115 -13.86 -13.17 -6.07
CA LYS A 115 -15.28 -12.89 -6.31
C LYS A 115 -16.01 -12.54 -5.01
N SER A 116 -15.62 -13.18 -3.91
CA SER A 116 -16.11 -12.90 -2.56
C SER A 116 -15.96 -11.43 -2.15
N LEU A 117 -14.91 -10.73 -2.60
CA LEU A 117 -14.71 -9.31 -2.32
C LEU A 117 -15.49 -8.43 -3.29
N MET A 118 -15.53 -8.79 -4.58
CA MET A 118 -16.29 -8.06 -5.60
C MET A 118 -17.80 -8.04 -5.30
N ASP A 119 -18.36 -9.19 -4.93
CA ASP A 119 -19.80 -9.35 -4.67
C ASP A 119 -20.29 -8.50 -3.48
N THR A 120 -19.39 -8.08 -2.59
CA THR A 120 -19.71 -7.20 -1.44
C THR A 120 -19.82 -5.73 -1.80
N GLY A 121 -19.32 -5.33 -2.97
CA GLY A 121 -19.13 -3.92 -3.33
C GLY A 121 -17.94 -3.23 -2.64
N MET A 122 -17.08 -3.96 -1.91
CA MET A 122 -15.85 -3.44 -1.30
C MET A 122 -14.90 -2.86 -2.35
N VAL A 123 -14.80 -3.50 -3.52
CA VAL A 123 -13.87 -3.06 -4.58
C VAL A 123 -14.64 -2.29 -5.65
N LYS A 124 -14.28 -1.01 -5.83
CA LYS A 124 -14.83 -0.14 -6.87
C LYS A 124 -13.79 0.15 -7.93
N ILE A 125 -14.06 -0.27 -9.16
CA ILE A 125 -13.15 -0.11 -10.31
C ILE A 125 -13.54 1.15 -11.09
N TRP A 126 -12.56 2.03 -11.33
CA TRP A 126 -12.71 3.28 -12.07
C TRP A 126 -11.76 3.28 -13.26
N LYS A 127 -12.32 3.40 -14.47
CA LYS A 127 -11.59 3.39 -15.74
C LYS A 127 -11.91 4.65 -16.52
N ASN A 128 -10.96 5.12 -17.32
CA ASN A 128 -11.14 6.29 -18.20
C ASN A 128 -11.71 7.52 -17.48
N LEU A 129 -11.32 7.75 -16.21
CA LEU A 129 -11.73 8.94 -15.48
C LEU A 129 -11.19 10.19 -16.19
N ARG A 130 -12.00 11.25 -16.20
CA ARG A 130 -11.50 12.57 -16.61
C ARG A 130 -10.48 13.04 -15.59
N TYR A 131 -9.54 13.86 -16.04
CA TYR A 131 -8.41 14.30 -15.23
C TYR A 131 -8.84 14.93 -13.90
N GLY A 132 -9.82 15.85 -13.92
CA GLY A 132 -10.37 16.46 -12.69
C GLY A 132 -10.98 15.43 -11.73
N ASP A 133 -11.88 14.58 -12.22
CA ASP A 133 -12.54 13.52 -11.44
C ASP A 133 -11.51 12.55 -10.81
N PHE A 134 -10.39 12.32 -11.50
CA PHE A 134 -9.30 11.47 -11.02
C PHE A 134 -8.57 12.09 -9.81
N TYR A 135 -8.21 13.37 -9.89
CA TYR A 135 -7.56 14.09 -8.78
C TYR A 135 -8.50 14.28 -7.60
N GLU A 136 -9.76 14.64 -7.86
CA GLU A 136 -10.78 14.78 -6.82
C GLU A 136 -10.97 13.47 -6.05
N LYS A 137 -10.99 12.33 -6.76
CA LYS A 137 -11.10 11.03 -6.11
C LYS A 137 -9.90 10.73 -5.21
N ILE A 138 -8.67 11.01 -5.65
CA ILE A 138 -7.47 10.74 -4.85
C ILE A 138 -7.38 11.69 -3.64
N ALA A 139 -7.71 12.96 -3.81
CA ALA A 139 -7.76 13.94 -2.72
C ALA A 139 -8.82 13.58 -1.66
N GLY A 140 -9.90 12.92 -2.07
CA GLY A 140 -11.01 12.51 -1.22
C GLY A 140 -10.86 11.16 -0.52
N VAL A 141 -9.81 10.38 -0.77
CA VAL A 141 -9.55 9.12 -0.02
C VAL A 141 -8.65 9.36 1.19
N ASP A 142 -8.63 8.39 2.10
CA ASP A 142 -7.86 8.47 3.33
C ASP A 142 -6.40 8.05 3.15
N VAL A 143 -6.14 7.10 2.25
CA VAL A 143 -4.80 6.57 2.01
C VAL A 143 -4.62 6.06 0.58
N VAL A 144 -3.44 6.32 0.02
CA VAL A 144 -2.95 5.73 -1.22
C VAL A 144 -2.08 4.55 -0.89
N VAL A 145 -2.41 3.39 -1.46
CA VAL A 145 -1.62 2.16 -1.34
C VAL A 145 -0.97 1.90 -2.71
N PRO A 146 0.36 2.05 -2.83
CA PRO A 146 1.02 1.80 -4.11
C PRO A 146 0.88 0.35 -4.59
N ALA A 147 0.89 -0.61 -3.67
CA ALA A 147 0.88 -2.04 -3.99
C ALA A 147 1.91 -2.40 -5.08
N PHE A 148 3.12 -1.86 -4.98
CA PHE A 148 4.16 -2.10 -5.98
C PHE A 148 4.52 -3.57 -6.02
N ASN A 149 4.67 -4.10 -7.24
CA ASN A 149 5.29 -5.40 -7.39
C ASN A 149 6.79 -5.26 -7.06
N PRO A 150 7.37 -6.10 -6.18
CA PRO A 150 8.80 -6.10 -5.88
C PRO A 150 9.72 -6.14 -7.10
N GLY A 151 9.28 -6.79 -8.19
CA GLY A 151 9.98 -6.88 -9.47
C GLY A 151 9.53 -5.87 -10.53
N GLY A 152 8.67 -4.91 -10.18
CA GLY A 152 8.02 -3.99 -11.12
C GLY A 152 8.82 -2.74 -11.50
N GLY A 153 10.10 -2.66 -11.12
CA GLY A 153 11.01 -1.56 -11.45
C GLY A 153 10.78 -0.26 -10.66
N TYR A 154 9.72 -0.16 -9.85
CA TYR A 154 9.39 1.07 -9.12
C TYR A 154 10.38 1.47 -8.03
N TYR A 155 11.32 0.60 -7.69
CA TYR A 155 12.37 0.85 -6.70
C TYR A 155 13.71 1.27 -7.32
N THR A 156 13.85 1.17 -8.65
CA THR A 156 15.14 1.29 -9.34
C THR A 156 15.04 2.13 -10.61
N ASP A 157 14.14 1.75 -11.52
CA ASP A 157 14.20 2.16 -12.93
C ASP A 157 12.95 2.91 -13.38
N GLN A 158 11.89 2.91 -12.57
CA GLN A 158 10.60 3.48 -12.95
C GLN A 158 10.03 4.39 -11.87
N ALA A 159 9.71 5.63 -12.25
CA ALA A 159 8.95 6.52 -11.40
C ALA A 159 7.45 6.16 -11.40
N SER A 160 6.80 6.31 -10.26
CA SER A 160 5.37 6.11 -10.09
C SER A 160 4.63 7.44 -10.02
N SER A 161 3.76 7.69 -11.01
CA SER A 161 2.84 8.83 -10.95
C SER A 161 1.89 8.76 -9.76
N THR A 162 1.58 7.56 -9.24
CA THR A 162 0.76 7.38 -8.03
C THR A 162 1.32 8.12 -6.83
N VAL A 163 2.64 8.04 -6.63
CA VAL A 163 3.30 8.65 -5.48
C VAL A 163 3.30 10.16 -5.65
N VAL A 164 3.60 10.65 -6.86
CA VAL A 164 3.57 12.08 -7.18
C VAL A 164 2.17 12.66 -6.98
N ILE A 165 1.14 12.03 -7.54
CA ILE A 165 -0.25 12.50 -7.44
C ILE A 165 -0.73 12.50 -5.98
N ALA A 166 -0.35 11.49 -5.19
CA ALA A 166 -0.70 11.46 -3.77
C ALA A 166 -0.10 12.67 -3.02
N VAL A 167 1.15 13.03 -3.31
CA VAL A 167 1.80 14.23 -2.78
C VAL A 167 1.08 15.51 -3.25
N GLU A 168 0.71 15.59 -4.52
CA GLU A 168 -0.04 16.74 -5.07
C GLU A 168 -1.42 16.91 -4.41
N CYS A 169 -2.10 15.80 -4.11
CA CYS A 169 -3.43 15.77 -3.51
C CYS A 169 -3.45 15.88 -1.98
N ASN A 170 -2.30 16.02 -1.31
CA ASN A 170 -2.18 15.88 0.14
C ASN A 170 -2.84 14.59 0.66
N THR A 171 -2.66 13.48 -0.05
CA THR A 171 -3.16 12.16 0.34
C THR A 171 -2.00 11.32 0.84
N PRO A 172 -2.05 10.77 2.07
CA PRO A 172 -0.93 10.01 2.60
C PRO A 172 -0.71 8.72 1.81
N VAL A 173 0.55 8.35 1.68
CA VAL A 173 0.94 7.10 1.01
C VAL A 173 1.40 6.07 2.04
N LEU A 174 0.80 4.88 2.04
CA LEU A 174 1.28 3.75 2.82
C LEU A 174 2.49 3.14 2.12
N VAL A 175 3.66 3.25 2.75
CA VAL A 175 4.96 2.92 2.14
C VAL A 175 5.87 2.22 3.12
N SER A 176 6.83 1.46 2.64
CA SER A 176 7.94 0.95 3.46
C SER A 176 9.18 1.84 3.34
N ASN A 177 10.17 1.62 4.20
CA ASN A 177 11.48 2.28 4.11
C ASN A 177 12.14 2.09 2.74
N ARG A 178 11.91 0.94 2.08
CA ARG A 178 12.39 0.69 0.72
C ARG A 178 11.83 1.68 -0.30
N VAL A 179 10.55 2.03 -0.18
CA VAL A 179 9.93 3.05 -1.04
C VAL A 179 10.49 4.42 -0.71
N LEU A 180 10.67 4.78 0.57
CA LEU A 180 11.28 6.06 0.96
C LEU A 180 12.70 6.21 0.40
N ALA A 181 13.47 5.12 0.36
CA ALA A 181 14.80 5.11 -0.24
C ALA A 181 14.78 5.34 -1.76
N ALA A 182 13.76 4.82 -2.47
CA ALA A 182 13.60 5.01 -3.91
C ALA A 182 12.96 6.37 -4.27
N TYR A 183 12.11 6.90 -3.41
CA TYR A 183 11.37 8.15 -3.58
C TYR A 183 11.81 9.17 -2.53
N THR A 184 13.07 9.60 -2.61
CA THR A 184 13.75 10.43 -1.60
C THR A 184 13.14 11.82 -1.40
N TYR A 185 12.17 12.20 -2.23
CA TYR A 185 11.40 13.44 -2.07
C TYR A 185 10.20 13.29 -1.13
N LEU A 186 9.84 12.06 -0.73
CA LEU A 186 8.75 11.83 0.21
C LEU A 186 9.15 12.28 1.61
N ASP A 187 8.31 13.13 2.20
CA ASP A 187 8.45 13.61 3.57
C ASP A 187 7.64 12.70 4.53
N PRO A 188 8.14 12.41 5.74
CA PRO A 188 7.40 11.65 6.75
C PRO A 188 5.98 12.16 7.03
N SER A 189 5.72 13.47 6.90
CA SER A 189 4.38 14.05 7.06
C SER A 189 3.39 13.65 5.96
N LEU A 190 3.88 13.21 4.80
CA LEU A 190 3.09 12.74 3.64
C LEU A 190 3.00 11.20 3.58
N THR A 191 3.61 10.48 4.53
CA THR A 191 3.76 9.03 4.43
C THR A 191 3.36 8.32 5.71
N ILE A 192 2.69 7.18 5.55
CA ILE A 192 2.49 6.20 6.61
C ILE A 192 3.54 5.12 6.40
N ILE A 193 4.51 5.04 7.31
CA ILE A 193 5.62 4.09 7.19
C ILE A 193 5.20 2.75 7.79
N ARG A 194 5.10 1.71 6.96
CA ARG A 194 4.92 0.32 7.40
C ARG A 194 6.27 -0.40 7.47
N PRO A 195 6.44 -1.33 8.41
CA PRO A 195 7.55 -2.28 8.40
C PRO A 195 7.61 -3.05 7.07
N SER A 196 8.81 -3.26 6.52
CA SER A 196 8.99 -3.97 5.23
C SER A 196 8.58 -5.45 5.29
N ALA A 197 8.55 -6.04 6.50
CA ALA A 197 8.09 -7.41 6.70
C ALA A 197 6.55 -7.52 6.81
N LEU A 198 5.87 -6.40 7.09
CA LEU A 198 4.41 -6.33 7.21
C LEU A 198 3.80 -6.01 5.85
N ASN A 199 2.83 -6.81 5.41
CA ASN A 199 2.11 -6.51 4.17
C ASN A 199 1.15 -5.32 4.35
N GLU A 200 0.72 -4.71 3.25
CA GLU A 200 -0.13 -3.52 3.27
C GLU A 200 -1.46 -3.77 3.99
N VAL A 201 -2.07 -4.93 3.80
CA VAL A 201 -3.39 -5.25 4.39
C VAL A 201 -3.28 -5.34 5.91
N ASP A 202 -2.25 -5.99 6.44
CA ASP A 202 -2.06 -6.07 7.88
C ASP A 202 -1.71 -4.70 8.49
N ALA A 203 -0.91 -3.90 7.80
CA ALA A 203 -0.64 -2.51 8.21
C ALA A 203 -1.94 -1.68 8.28
N LEU A 204 -2.78 -1.77 7.24
CA LEU A 204 -4.09 -1.10 7.22
C LEU A 204 -5.01 -1.60 8.33
N LYS A 205 -4.98 -2.90 8.65
CA LYS A 205 -5.76 -3.47 9.75
C LYS A 205 -5.32 -2.86 11.09
N ILE A 206 -4.01 -2.81 11.37
CA ILE A 206 -3.46 -2.20 12.59
C ILE A 206 -3.94 -0.75 12.72
N LEU A 207 -3.85 0.03 11.63
CA LEU A 207 -4.27 1.42 11.62
C LEU A 207 -5.77 1.60 11.87
N ARG A 208 -6.61 0.68 11.37
CA ARG A 208 -8.06 0.73 11.55
C ARG A 208 -8.52 0.27 12.93
N THR A 209 -8.00 -0.86 13.41
CA THR A 209 -8.50 -1.50 14.63
C THR A 209 -7.73 -1.08 15.87
N ASN A 210 -6.56 -0.45 15.69
CA ASN A 210 -5.58 -0.28 16.75
C ASN A 210 -5.25 -1.61 17.45
N THR A 211 -5.32 -2.73 16.70
CA THR A 211 -4.97 -4.06 17.18
C THR A 211 -3.95 -4.70 16.26
N LEU A 212 -2.98 -5.38 16.86
CA LEU A 212 -2.02 -6.17 16.13
C LEU A 212 -2.73 -7.38 15.48
N PRO A 213 -2.31 -7.81 14.28
CA PRO A 213 -3.01 -8.85 13.52
C PRO A 213 -2.92 -10.21 14.21
N SER A 214 -4.02 -10.68 14.81
CA SER A 214 -4.08 -11.98 15.49
C SER A 214 -3.66 -13.12 14.56
N SER A 215 -2.43 -13.61 14.68
CA SER A 215 -1.91 -14.72 13.89
C SER A 215 -1.03 -15.59 14.77
N ASN A 216 -1.64 -16.52 15.52
CA ASN A 216 -0.96 -17.71 16.07
C ASN A 216 0.45 -17.48 16.69
N TRP A 217 0.67 -16.35 17.38
CA TRP A 217 1.98 -15.92 17.92
C TRP A 217 2.54 -16.81 19.05
N SER A 218 1.90 -17.96 19.32
CA SER A 218 2.09 -18.76 20.52
C SER A 218 3.11 -19.89 20.38
N SER A 219 4.05 -19.85 19.42
CA SER A 219 5.16 -20.79 19.49
C SER A 219 6.51 -20.17 19.10
N ILE A 220 7.31 -19.94 20.14
CA ILE A 220 8.76 -19.71 20.09
C ILE A 220 9.52 -20.78 19.27
N ASN A 221 8.87 -21.89 18.87
CA ASN A 221 9.49 -23.04 18.21
C ASN A 221 8.79 -23.57 16.94
N ALA A 222 7.76 -22.91 16.38
CA ALA A 222 7.23 -23.39 15.10
C ALA A 222 8.22 -23.11 13.95
N PRO A 223 8.57 -24.10 13.11
CA PRO A 223 9.23 -23.82 11.84
C PRO A 223 8.28 -23.02 10.94
N PRO A 224 8.80 -22.18 10.01
CA PRO A 224 7.95 -21.44 9.09
C PRO A 224 7.06 -22.41 8.31
N SER A 225 5.77 -22.40 8.62
CA SER A 225 4.83 -23.34 8.02
C SER A 225 4.42 -22.82 6.64
N ALA A 226 4.92 -23.45 5.57
CA ALA A 226 4.28 -23.37 4.27
C ALA A 226 2.95 -24.14 4.39
N TRP A 227 1.83 -23.43 4.56
CA TRP A 227 0.52 -24.07 4.60
C TRP A 227 0.19 -24.67 3.23
N THR A 228 0.28 -26.00 3.12
CA THR A 228 -0.38 -26.78 2.07
C THR A 228 -1.89 -26.65 2.21
N LEU A 229 -2.57 -26.27 1.12
CA LEU A 229 -4.04 -26.26 1.03
C LEU A 229 -4.64 -27.63 1.45
N PRO A 230 -5.88 -27.67 1.99
CA PRO A 230 -6.51 -28.92 2.39
C PRO A 230 -6.66 -29.83 1.16
N ALA A 231 -6.11 -31.04 1.26
CA ALA A 231 -6.21 -32.10 0.28
C ALA A 231 -7.65 -32.62 0.16
N THR A 232 -8.52 -31.92 -0.57
CA THR A 232 -9.81 -32.45 -1.04
C THR A 232 -10.15 -31.93 -2.44
N ALA A 233 -9.32 -32.28 -3.42
CA ALA A 233 -9.76 -32.42 -4.82
C ALA A 233 -8.84 -33.43 -5.50
N ALA A 234 -9.44 -34.51 -6.00
CA ALA A 234 -8.76 -35.71 -6.48
C ALA A 234 -7.78 -35.44 -7.64
N LEU A 235 -6.63 -36.13 -7.59
CA LEU A 235 -5.68 -36.30 -8.70
C LEU A 235 -6.33 -37.01 -9.90
N PRO A 236 -5.88 -36.70 -11.13
CA PRO A 236 -5.39 -37.76 -11.99
C PRO A 236 -3.88 -37.63 -12.23
N SER A 237 -3.32 -38.81 -12.52
CA SER A 237 -1.92 -39.22 -12.59
C SER A 237 -0.91 -38.31 -13.28
N ALA A 238 0.22 -38.14 -12.60
CA ALA A 238 1.60 -38.26 -13.08
C ALA A 238 1.89 -37.84 -14.54
N GLY A 239 2.30 -36.60 -14.69
CA GLY A 239 3.14 -36.13 -15.79
C GLY A 239 4.07 -35.05 -15.24
N ASN A 240 5.38 -35.23 -15.45
CA ASN A 240 6.44 -34.32 -15.00
C ASN A 240 6.07 -32.85 -15.28
N GLN A 241 5.78 -32.10 -14.22
CA GLN A 241 5.63 -30.66 -14.28
C GLN A 241 6.40 -30.09 -13.09
N GLU A 242 7.43 -29.30 -13.39
CA GLU A 242 8.15 -28.49 -12.42
C GLU A 242 7.14 -27.82 -11.49
N VAL A 243 7.26 -28.14 -10.20
CA VAL A 243 6.52 -27.47 -9.14
C VAL A 243 7.04 -26.03 -9.10
N LYS A 244 6.39 -25.13 -9.84
CA LYS A 244 6.46 -23.70 -9.57
C LYS A 244 5.71 -23.48 -8.27
N ASP A 245 6.43 -23.57 -7.16
CA ASP A 245 5.94 -23.19 -5.83
C ASP A 245 5.53 -21.71 -5.85
N SER A 246 4.30 -21.44 -6.27
CA SER A 246 3.61 -20.17 -6.03
C SER A 246 3.03 -20.16 -4.62
N GLY A 247 3.85 -20.54 -3.63
CA GLY A 247 3.49 -20.46 -2.21
C GLY A 247 3.28 -18.99 -1.85
N ILE A 248 2.06 -18.64 -1.44
CA ILE A 248 1.75 -17.34 -0.85
C ILE A 248 2.34 -17.36 0.56
N TRP A 249 3.60 -16.92 0.70
CA TRP A 249 4.28 -16.79 1.98
C TRP A 249 3.64 -15.67 2.81
N SER A 250 2.73 -16.01 3.75
CA SER A 250 2.53 -15.15 4.91
C SER A 250 3.73 -15.35 5.83
N ALA A 251 4.59 -14.34 5.94
CA ALA A 251 5.58 -14.36 7.00
C ALA A 251 4.84 -14.36 8.33
N GLU A 252 4.88 -15.46 9.07
CA GLU A 252 4.62 -15.42 10.50
C GLU A 252 5.61 -14.42 11.09
N ILE A 253 5.13 -13.29 11.60
CA ILE A 253 5.97 -12.26 12.21
C ILE A 253 6.75 -12.95 13.34
N PRO A 254 8.09 -12.97 13.30
CA PRO A 254 8.89 -13.66 14.31
C PRO A 254 8.60 -13.10 15.72
N PRO A 255 8.73 -13.92 16.79
CA PRO A 255 8.57 -13.43 18.17
C PRO A 255 9.43 -12.19 18.47
N ARG A 256 8.97 -11.36 19.40
CA ARG A 256 9.62 -10.07 19.74
C ARG A 256 11.07 -10.22 20.14
N GLU A 257 11.42 -11.36 20.74
CA GLU A 257 12.78 -11.69 21.15
C GLU A 257 13.72 -11.91 19.96
N ARG A 258 13.18 -12.38 18.82
CA ARG A 258 13.96 -12.72 17.62
C ARG A 258 14.07 -11.59 16.60
N ALA A 259 13.17 -10.60 16.63
CA ALA A 259 13.16 -9.51 15.67
C ALA A 259 12.80 -8.17 16.33
N LYS A 260 13.62 -7.75 17.29
CA LYS A 260 13.37 -6.54 18.08
C LYS A 260 13.13 -5.30 17.20
N GLU A 261 13.93 -5.14 16.14
CA GLU A 261 13.83 -4.01 15.19
C GLU A 261 12.46 -3.97 14.50
N LEU A 262 12.02 -5.10 13.92
CA LEU A 262 10.70 -5.23 13.32
C LEU A 262 9.59 -4.86 14.32
N TRP A 263 9.69 -5.32 15.57
CA TRP A 263 8.71 -4.99 16.59
C TRP A 263 8.75 -3.53 17.02
N THR A 264 9.92 -2.89 17.00
CA THR A 264 10.02 -1.43 17.19
C THR A 264 9.31 -0.68 16.07
N GLU A 265 9.44 -1.11 14.82
CA GLU A 265 8.72 -0.51 13.69
C GLU A 265 7.21 -0.75 13.76
N ILE A 266 6.79 -1.96 14.14
CA ILE A 266 5.38 -2.29 14.36
C ILE A 266 4.80 -1.44 15.50
N ASP A 267 5.52 -1.30 16.62
CA ASP A 267 5.11 -0.47 17.75
C ASP A 267 5.04 1.01 17.34
N ALA A 268 5.94 1.48 16.46
CA ALA A 268 5.89 2.84 15.93
C ALA A 268 4.65 3.06 15.04
N LEU A 269 4.32 2.11 14.16
CA LEU A 269 3.09 2.14 13.36
C LEU A 269 1.83 2.09 14.26
N TRP A 270 1.84 1.23 15.26
CA TRP A 270 0.70 0.97 16.15
C TRP A 270 0.46 2.12 17.13
N HIS A 271 1.47 2.56 17.86
CA HIS A 271 1.35 3.58 18.91
C HIS A 271 1.57 5.00 18.41
N GLY A 272 2.38 5.19 17.37
CA GLY A 272 2.58 6.52 16.79
C GLY A 272 1.28 7.05 16.21
N GLY A 273 0.46 6.14 15.65
CA GLY A 273 -0.62 6.52 14.76
C GLY A 273 -0.08 7.32 13.57
N TRP A 274 -0.93 7.59 12.60
CA TRP A 274 -0.64 8.64 11.64
C TRP A 274 -1.82 9.60 11.63
N ARG A 275 -1.52 10.89 11.58
CA ARG A 275 -2.52 11.95 11.58
C ARG A 275 -2.25 12.88 10.42
N ARG A 276 -3.31 13.16 9.67
CA ARG A 276 -3.27 14.15 8.59
C ARG A 276 -3.08 15.55 9.19
N ASP A 277 -1.90 16.12 9.01
CA ASP A 277 -1.61 17.53 9.31
C ASP A 277 -1.40 18.28 7.99
N GLU A 278 -2.48 18.91 7.51
CA GLU A 278 -2.46 19.71 6.27
C GLU A 278 -1.35 20.75 6.25
N ARG A 279 -1.03 21.37 7.40
CA ARG A 279 0.03 22.38 7.45
C ARG A 279 1.40 21.73 7.30
N ALA A 280 1.61 20.54 7.87
CA ALA A 280 2.84 19.78 7.68
C ALA A 280 2.97 19.31 6.23
N MET A 281 1.91 18.74 5.66
CA MET A 281 1.87 18.27 4.27
C MET A 281 2.15 19.43 3.30
N GLU A 282 1.52 20.59 3.49
CA GLU A 282 1.79 21.79 2.68
C GLU A 282 3.22 22.35 2.86
N ARG A 283 3.80 22.24 4.06
CA ARG A 283 5.21 22.61 4.25
C ARG A 283 6.15 21.65 3.52
N ALA A 284 5.91 20.35 3.61
CA ALA A 284 6.66 19.34 2.89
C ALA A 284 6.57 19.56 1.38
N LYS A 285 5.35 19.80 0.88
CA LYS A 285 5.05 20.16 -0.50
C LYS A 285 5.87 21.37 -0.94
N ARG A 286 5.79 22.50 -0.24
CA ARG A 286 6.62 23.68 -0.55
C ARG A 286 8.12 23.39 -0.54
N GLY A 287 8.58 22.51 0.35
CA GLY A 287 9.97 22.04 0.39
C GLY A 287 10.39 21.36 -0.91
N ILE A 288 9.58 20.41 -1.38
CA ILE A 288 9.80 19.68 -2.64
C ILE A 288 9.87 20.67 -3.83
N TRP A 289 8.93 21.61 -3.91
CA TRP A 289 8.88 22.61 -4.99
C TRP A 289 10.12 23.50 -4.98
N LYS A 290 10.53 23.99 -3.80
CA LYS A 290 11.71 24.85 -3.68
C LYS A 290 12.97 24.15 -4.19
N VAL A 291 13.14 22.86 -3.89
CA VAL A 291 14.27 22.07 -4.42
C VAL A 291 14.18 21.96 -5.95
N GLY A 292 12.99 21.72 -6.50
CA GLY A 292 12.74 21.69 -7.94
C GLY A 292 13.05 23.02 -8.64
N GLU A 293 12.63 24.15 -8.07
CA GLU A 293 12.92 25.48 -8.59
C GLU A 293 14.42 25.78 -8.61
N GLU A 294 15.14 25.49 -7.53
CA GLU A 294 16.59 25.70 -7.46
C GLU A 294 17.34 24.82 -8.47
N PHE A 295 16.88 23.58 -8.69
CA PHE A 295 17.41 22.72 -9.73
C PHE A 295 17.17 23.30 -11.14
N ALA A 296 15.94 23.75 -11.43
CA ALA A 296 15.60 24.35 -12.71
C ALA A 296 16.42 25.62 -12.98
N LYS A 297 16.61 26.49 -11.96
CA LYS A 297 17.48 27.66 -12.07
C LYS A 297 18.92 27.29 -12.42
N ARG A 298 19.49 26.27 -11.78
CA ARG A 298 20.85 25.78 -12.09
C ARG A 298 20.97 25.28 -13.53
N LEU A 299 19.95 24.58 -14.04
CA LEU A 299 19.94 24.13 -15.44
C LEU A 299 19.88 25.32 -16.41
N LEU A 300 19.07 26.33 -16.12
CA LEU A 300 18.90 27.51 -16.97
C LEU A 300 20.11 28.45 -16.93
N GLN A 301 20.86 28.47 -15.84
CA GLN A 301 22.06 29.31 -15.69
C GLN A 301 23.28 28.76 -16.42
N GLY A 302 23.22 27.52 -16.92
CA GLY A 302 24.37 26.83 -17.51
C GLY A 302 25.39 26.50 -16.43
N SER A 303 25.51 25.21 -16.12
CA SER A 303 26.54 24.68 -15.21
C SER A 303 27.94 25.20 -15.51
#